data_AF-A0A9E3JRC8-F1
#
_entry.id   AF-A0A9E3JRC8-F1
#
_cell.length_a   1.000
_cell.length_b   1.000
_cell.length_c   1.000
_cell.angle_alpha   90.00
_cell.angle_beta   90.00
_cell.angle_gamma   90.00
#
_symmetry.space_group_name_H-M   'P 1'
#
loop_
_entity.id
_entity.type
_entity.pdbx_description
1 polymer ?
#
loop_
_entity_poly.entity_id
_entity_poly.type
_entity_poly.pdbx_seq_one_letter_code
_entity_poly.pdbx_strand_id
1 'polypeptide(L)' 'MSISLYTASVPVFRQILGSLAAILAKAEAHVDTKKLDPNALLQARLFPDMFPL' A
#
# COMPACT_ATOMS: atom_id res chain seq x y z
N MET A 1 -21.15 -12.93 -23.85
CA MET A 1 -20.81 -11.59 -23.31
C MET A 1 -19.30 -11.48 -23.22
N SER A 2 -18.68 -10.54 -23.92
CA SER A 2 -17.24 -10.30 -23.83
C SER A 2 -16.95 -9.29 -22.71
N ILE A 3 -16.14 -9.69 -21.74
CA ILE A 3 -15.53 -8.76 -20.79
C ILE A 3 -14.45 -7.97 -21.51
N SER A 4 -14.43 -6.64 -21.33
CA SER A 4 -13.32 -5.80 -21.79
C SER A 4 -12.24 -5.72 -20.72
N LEU A 5 -10.98 -5.53 -21.13
CA LEU A 5 -9.87 -5.30 -20.20
C LEU A 5 -10.13 -4.09 -19.28
N TYR A 6 -10.79 -3.06 -19.79
CA TYR A 6 -11.17 -1.90 -18.97
C TYR A 6 -12.09 -2.32 -17.82
N THR A 7 -13.17 -3.05 -18.12
CA THR A 7 -14.13 -3.52 -17.12
C THR A 7 -13.54 -4.54 -16.16
N ALA A 8 -12.55 -5.32 -16.60
CA ALA A 8 -11.86 -6.30 -15.77
C ALA A 8 -10.83 -5.67 -14.82
N SER A 9 -10.11 -4.63 -15.24
CA SER A 9 -8.94 -4.13 -14.51
C SER A 9 -9.18 -2.82 -13.77
N VAL A 10 -9.84 -1.84 -14.40
CA VAL A 10 -9.88 -0.48 -13.86
C VAL A 10 -10.66 -0.37 -12.54
N PRO A 11 -11.85 -0.98 -12.37
CA PRO A 11 -12.55 -0.95 -11.09
C PRO A 11 -11.75 -1.63 -9.97
N VAL A 12 -11.08 -2.74 -10.30
CA VAL A 12 -10.27 -3.52 -9.35
C VAL A 12 -9.06 -2.71 -8.88
N PHE A 13 -8.31 -2.08 -9.80
CA PHE A 13 -7.19 -1.22 -9.43
C PHE A 13 -7.63 -0.02 -8.59
N ARG A 14 -8.77 0.60 -8.91
CA ARG A 14 -9.30 1.69 -8.07
C ARG A 14 -9.58 1.23 -6.64
N GLN A 15 -10.20 0.05 -6.47
CA GLN A 15 -10.47 -0.50 -5.14
C GLN A 15 -9.19 -0.81 -4.37
N ILE A 16 -8.22 -1.46 -5.02
CA ILE A 16 -6.97 -1.86 -4.37
C ILE A 16 -6.13 -0.64 -4.01
N LEU A 17 -5.98 0.33 -4.92
CA LEU A 17 -5.22 1.56 -4.65
C LEU A 17 -5.89 2.42 -3.57
N GLY A 18 -7.22 2.48 -3.54
CA GLY A 18 -7.95 3.14 -2.44
C GLY A 18 -7.73 2.45 -1.09
N SER A 19 -7.71 1.12 -1.08
CA SER A 19 -7.39 0.34 0.13
C SER A 19 -5.95 0.56 0.59
N LEU A 20 -4.99 0.64 -0.35
CA LEU A 20 -3.60 0.94 -0.05
C LEU A 20 -3.45 2.33 0.60
N ALA A 21 -4.13 3.34 0.09
CA ALA A 21 -4.13 4.68 0.70
C ALA A 21 -4.63 4.64 2.16
N ALA A 22 -5.70 3.88 2.43
CA ALA A 22 -6.20 3.71 3.80
C ALA A 22 -5.23 2.93 4.71
N ILE A 23 -4.44 2.00 4.17
CA ILE A 23 -3.38 1.30 4.92
C ILE A 23 -2.24 2.27 5.27
N LEU A 24 -1.81 3.11 4.33
CA LEU A 24 -0.75 4.10 4.58
C LEU A 24 -1.14 5.11 5.67
N ALA A 25 -2.40 5.57 5.70
CA ALA A 25 -2.89 6.43 6.78
C ALA A 25 -2.83 5.75 8.16
N LYS A 26 -3.08 4.42 8.22
CA LYS A 26 -2.92 3.65 9.46
C LYS A 26 -1.46 3.46 9.84
N ALA A 27 -0.57 3.30 8.85
CA ALA A 27 0.86 3.17 9.08
C ALA A 27 1.43 4.46 9.67
N GLU A 28 1.03 5.63 9.16
CA GLU A 28 1.39 6.94 9.72
C GLU A 28 0.95 7.06 11.19
N ALA A 29 -0.32 6.78 11.49
CA ALA A 29 -0.81 6.78 12.88
C ALA A 29 -0.06 5.78 13.78
N HIS A 30 0.38 4.65 13.25
CA HIS A 30 1.18 3.68 13.99
C HIS A 30 2.59 4.20 14.32
N VAL A 31 3.23 4.86 13.36
CA VAL A 31 4.55 5.50 13.55
C VAL A 31 4.46 6.56 14.62
N ASP A 32 3.45 7.44 14.54
CA ASP A 32 3.25 8.53 15.49
C ASP A 32 3.00 8.03 16.91
N THR A 33 2.06 7.08 17.06
CA THR A 33 1.71 6.52 18.38
C THR A 33 2.87 5.80 19.05
N LYS A 34 3.76 5.18 18.27
CA LYS A 34 4.93 4.47 18.76
C LYS A 34 6.22 5.29 18.77
N LYS A 35 6.17 6.55 18.33
CA LYS A 35 7.33 7.44 18.18
C LYS A 35 8.46 6.79 17.37
N LEU A 36 8.09 6.07 16.31
CA LEU A 36 9.04 5.49 15.37
C LEU A 36 9.53 6.58 14.42
N ASP A 37 10.70 6.37 13.82
CA ASP A 37 11.13 7.18 12.68
C ASP A 37 10.22 6.88 11.48
N PRO A 38 9.57 7.88 10.85
CA PRO A 38 8.79 7.69 9.63
C PRO A 38 9.55 6.97 8.50
N ASN A 39 10.87 7.17 8.40
CA ASN A 39 11.69 6.48 7.41
C ASN A 39 11.86 4.98 7.71
N ALA A 40 11.66 4.53 8.96
CA ALA A 40 11.85 3.13 9.30
C ALA A 40 10.87 2.21 8.57
N LEU A 41 9.61 2.63 8.40
CA LEU A 41 8.62 1.86 7.63
C LEU A 41 8.86 1.94 6.13
N LEU A 42 9.27 3.12 5.61
CA LEU A 42 9.55 3.29 4.19
C LEU A 42 10.78 2.48 3.74
N GLN A 43 11.74 2.22 4.64
CA GLN A 43 12.89 1.38 4.33
C GLN A 43 12.70 -0.09 4.73
N ALA A 44 11.55 -0.44 5.30
CA ALA A 44 11.28 -1.79 5.74
C ALA A 44 11.21 -2.75 4.54
N ARG A 45 11.75 -3.95 4.73
CA ARG A 45 11.75 -5.04 3.74
C ARG A 45 11.40 -6.34 4.43
N LEU A 46 10.67 -7.20 3.72
CA LEU A 46 10.35 -8.55 4.22
C LEU A 46 11.55 -9.49 4.12
N PHE A 47 12.40 -9.31 3.11
CA PHE A 47 13.65 -10.03 2.94
C PHE A 47 14.73 -9.08 2.37
N PRO A 48 16.03 -9.30 2.64
CA PRO A 48 17.08 -8.34 2.27
C PRO A 48 17.20 -8.01 0.78
N ASP A 49 16.80 -8.92 -0.11
CA ASP A 49 16.87 -8.75 -1.56
C ASP A 49 15.60 -8.11 -2.18
N MET A 50 14.56 -7.87 -1.38
CA MET A 50 13.31 -7.28 -1.85
C MET A 50 13.37 -5.75 -1.92
N PHE A 51 12.49 -5.17 -2.73
CA PHE A 51 12.28 -3.72 -2.73
C PHE A 51 11.72 -3.25 -1.37
N PRO A 52 12.11 -2.05 -0.93
CA PRO A 52 11.48 -1.40 0.21
C PRO A 52 10.05 -0.95 -0.13
N LEU A 53 9.32 -0.52 0.90
CA LEU A 53 7.95 -0.03 0.82
C LEU A 53 7.83 1.31 0.08
#